data_AF-A0AAV2HE45-F1
#
_entry.id   AF-A0AAV2HE45-F1
#
_cell.length_a   1.000
_cell.length_b   1.000
_cell.length_c   1.000
_cell.angle_alpha   90.00
_cell.angle_beta   90.00
_cell.angle_gamma   90.00
#
_symmetry.space_group_name_H-M   'P 1'
#
loop_
_entity.id
_entity.type
_entity.pdbx_description
1 polymer ?
#
loop_
_entity_poly.entity_id
_entity_poly.type
_entity_poly.pdbx_seq_one_letter_code
_entity_poly.pdbx_strand_id
1 'polypeptide(L)'
;MCMTTIQALIELCLLCVFTPVASGCNPGWFGNSCNYQCHCSNNQCDVSGECTAGSKCNSEWFGPACQYQDLFSIAVISTIPTIDQSTLKDRDDNTCLEGNI
;
A
#
# COMPACT_ATOMS: atom_id res chain seq x y z
N MET A 1 -48.18 33.81 -5.85
CA MET A 1 -47.64 32.43 -5.96
C MET A 1 -46.16 32.42 -6.38
N CYS A 2 -45.33 33.38 -5.94
CA CYS A 2 -43.90 33.47 -6.35
C CYS A 2 -42.91 33.21 -5.20
N MET A 3 -43.42 32.89 -4.00
CA MET A 3 -42.61 32.87 -2.76
C MET A 3 -42.38 31.46 -2.19
N THR A 4 -43.00 30.43 -2.76
CA THR A 4 -42.91 29.02 -2.29
C THR A 4 -41.86 28.19 -3.02
N THR A 5 -41.38 28.64 -4.19
CA THR A 5 -40.35 27.95 -4.99
C THR A 5 -38.93 28.21 -4.48
N ILE A 6 -38.66 29.41 -3.95
CA ILE A 6 -37.36 29.79 -3.39
C ILE A 6 -37.07 29.03 -2.08
N GLN A 7 -38.09 28.80 -1.26
CA GLN A 7 -37.96 28.05 0.01
C GLN A 7 -37.60 26.58 -0.22
N ALA A 8 -38.17 25.95 -1.26
CA ALA A 8 -37.85 24.56 -1.63
C ALA A 8 -36.41 24.42 -2.18
N LEU A 9 -35.89 25.44 -2.85
CA LEU A 9 -34.50 25.47 -3.32
C LEU A 9 -33.49 25.60 -2.17
N ILE A 10 -33.83 26.34 -1.11
CA ILE A 10 -32.99 26.50 0.09
C ILE A 10 -32.93 25.19 0.88
N GLU A 11 -34.05 24.48 1.05
CA GLU A 11 -34.06 23.18 1.74
C GLU A 11 -33.39 22.06 0.94
N LEU A 12 -33.51 22.07 -0.40
CA LEU A 12 -32.79 21.12 -1.26
C LEU A 12 -31.27 21.39 -1.24
N CYS A 13 -30.85 22.65 -1.07
CA CYS A 13 -29.45 23.03 -0.99
C CYS A 13 -28.80 22.61 0.34
N LEU A 14 -29.54 22.67 1.46
CA LEU A 14 -29.04 22.32 2.78
C LEU A 14 -28.72 20.82 2.95
N LEU A 15 -29.36 19.93 2.19
CA LEU A 15 -29.10 18.48 2.25
C LEU A 15 -27.84 18.05 1.47
N CYS A 16 -27.33 18.88 0.56
CA CYS A 16 -26.15 18.55 -0.25
C CYS A 16 -24.83 18.93 0.45
N VAL A 17 -24.85 19.80 1.46
CA VAL A 17 -23.64 20.33 2.12
C VAL A 17 -23.19 19.46 3.31
N PHE A 18 -24.06 18.58 3.80
CA PHE A 18 -23.83 17.75 4.99
C PHE A 18 -23.48 16.29 4.67
N THR A 19 -23.07 15.96 3.45
CA THR A 19 -22.48 14.63 3.23
C THR A 19 -21.08 14.62 3.85
N PRO A 20 -20.82 13.82 4.89
CA PRO A 20 -19.45 13.62 5.32
C PRO A 20 -18.71 12.94 4.17
N VAL A 21 -17.75 13.65 3.58
CA VAL A 21 -16.75 13.03 2.72
C VAL A 21 -16.12 11.93 3.57
N ALA A 22 -16.24 10.67 3.16
CA ALA A 22 -15.61 9.55 3.86
C ALA A 22 -14.14 9.92 4.06
N SER A 23 -13.74 10.21 5.30
CA SER A 23 -12.43 10.75 5.65
C SER A 23 -11.39 9.63 5.70
N GLY A 24 -11.35 8.84 4.63
CA GLY A 24 -10.49 7.68 4.48
C GLY A 24 -9.78 7.72 3.14
N CYS A 25 -8.61 7.12 3.10
CA CYS A 25 -7.92 6.88 1.85
C CYS A 25 -8.68 5.86 0.99
N ASN A 26 -8.43 5.91 -0.32
CA ASN A 26 -8.88 4.83 -1.20
C ASN A 26 -8.37 3.48 -0.68
N PRO A 27 -9.11 2.38 -0.90
CA PRO A 27 -8.66 1.06 -0.51
C PRO A 27 -7.23 0.79 -0.99
N GLY A 28 -6.38 0.30 -0.11
CA GLY A 28 -4.97 0.06 -0.40
C GLY A 28 -4.05 1.27 -0.33
N TRP A 29 -4.53 2.42 0.20
CA TRP A 29 -3.70 3.60 0.45
C TRP A 29 -3.85 4.07 1.90
N PHE A 30 -2.81 4.71 2.45
CA PHE A 30 -2.80 5.21 3.82
C PHE A 30 -1.92 6.46 4.00
N GLY A 31 -1.95 7.00 5.22
CA GLY A 31 -1.24 8.21 5.62
C GLY A 31 -2.03 9.50 5.43
N ASN A 32 -1.51 10.60 5.97
CA ASN A 32 -2.21 11.89 6.06
C ASN A 32 -2.64 12.47 4.69
N SER A 33 -1.97 12.05 3.62
CA SER A 33 -2.27 12.48 2.25
C SER A 33 -2.56 11.30 1.31
N CYS A 34 -2.77 10.09 1.84
CA CYS A 34 -3.04 8.88 1.04
C CYS A 34 -1.98 8.58 -0.02
N ASN A 35 -0.72 8.92 0.28
CA ASN A 35 0.41 8.79 -0.64
C ASN A 35 1.21 7.49 -0.42
N TYR A 36 0.87 6.70 0.59
CA TYR A 36 1.54 5.44 0.87
C TYR A 36 0.66 4.28 0.46
N GLN A 37 1.23 3.37 -0.32
CA GLN A 37 0.53 2.20 -0.82
C GLN A 37 0.64 1.05 0.18
N CYS A 38 -0.48 0.35 0.35
CA CYS A 38 -0.60 -0.84 1.18
C CYS A 38 -0.06 -2.06 0.44
N HIS A 39 0.82 -2.83 1.08
CA HIS A 39 1.42 -4.04 0.49
C HIS A 39 1.01 -5.32 1.23
N CYS A 40 -0.19 -5.35 1.80
CA CYS A 40 -0.77 -6.53 2.44
C CYS A 40 -1.50 -7.43 1.41
N SER A 41 -1.64 -8.72 1.69
CA SER A 41 -2.22 -9.78 0.83
C SER A 41 -3.66 -9.54 0.35
N ASN A 42 -4.38 -8.59 0.95
CA ASN A 42 -5.73 -8.18 0.55
C ASN A 42 -5.84 -6.66 0.31
N ASN A 43 -4.71 -5.94 0.22
CA ASN A 43 -4.65 -4.48 0.22
C ASN A 43 -5.39 -3.84 1.42
N GLN A 44 -5.50 -4.57 2.52
CA GLN A 44 -6.12 -4.12 3.76
C GLN A 44 -5.04 -3.82 4.80
N CYS A 45 -4.87 -2.53 5.07
CA CYS A 45 -4.09 -2.02 6.18
C CYS A 45 -4.90 -0.95 6.90
N ASP A 46 -4.50 -0.66 8.14
CA ASP A 46 -5.06 0.41 8.92
C ASP A 46 -4.50 1.79 8.52
N VAL A 47 -4.88 2.82 9.28
CA VAL A 47 -4.44 4.21 9.04
C VAL A 47 -2.93 4.42 9.18
N SER A 48 -2.25 3.53 9.90
CA SER A 48 -0.79 3.54 10.09
C SER A 48 -0.05 2.73 9.01
N GLY A 49 -0.79 1.96 8.20
CA GLY A 49 -0.23 1.09 7.17
C GLY A 49 0.00 -0.34 7.63
N GLU A 50 -0.29 -0.67 8.90
CA GLU A 50 -0.14 -2.03 9.41
C GLU A 50 -1.23 -2.95 8.84
N CYS A 51 -0.83 -4.17 8.48
CA CYS A 51 -1.77 -5.17 7.97
C CYS A 51 -2.76 -5.58 9.06
N THR A 52 -4.04 -5.65 8.70
CA THR A 52 -5.09 -6.10 9.61
C THR A 52 -4.88 -7.56 10.02
N ALA A 53 -5.45 -7.95 11.16
CA ALA A 53 -5.29 -9.30 11.69
C ALA A 53 -5.62 -10.39 10.66
N GLY A 54 -4.70 -11.33 10.45
CA GLY A 54 -4.82 -12.40 9.46
C GLY A 54 -4.31 -12.06 8.06
N SER A 55 -3.98 -10.79 7.79
CA SER A 55 -3.28 -10.39 6.57
C SER A 55 -1.77 -10.47 6.74
N LYS A 56 -1.05 -10.83 5.67
CA LYS A 56 0.41 -10.87 5.62
C LYS A 56 0.91 -9.91 4.55
N CYS A 57 2.22 -9.65 4.51
CA CYS A 57 2.81 -8.93 3.40
C CYS A 57 2.65 -9.72 2.09
N ASN A 58 2.48 -8.98 1.00
CA ASN A 58 2.63 -9.51 -0.35
C ASN A 58 4.03 -10.10 -0.54
N SER A 59 4.15 -11.00 -1.52
CA SER A 59 5.47 -11.51 -1.93
C SER A 59 6.41 -10.34 -2.20
N GLU A 60 7.67 -10.49 -1.79
CA GLU A 60 8.72 -9.46 -1.93
C GLU A 60 8.54 -8.22 -1.04
N TRP A 61 7.52 -8.16 -0.18
CA TRP A 61 7.36 -7.08 0.80
C TRP A 61 7.55 -7.59 2.23
N PHE A 62 8.17 -6.80 3.09
CA PHE A 62 8.46 -7.16 4.48
C PHE A 62 8.54 -5.93 5.41
N GLY A 63 8.71 -6.20 6.70
CA GLY A 63 8.69 -5.20 7.77
C GLY A 63 7.33 -5.15 8.49
N PRO A 64 7.24 -4.43 9.63
CA PRO A 64 6.02 -4.37 10.44
C PRO A 64 4.76 -3.93 9.66
N ALA A 65 4.91 -3.00 8.72
CA ALA A 65 3.84 -2.46 7.88
C ALA A 65 3.99 -2.86 6.41
N CYS A 66 4.79 -3.90 6.11
CA CYS A 66 5.13 -4.30 4.74
C CYS A 66 5.70 -3.15 3.91
N GLN A 67 6.46 -2.25 4.54
CA GLN A 67 6.95 -1.01 3.94
C GLN A 67 8.25 -1.17 3.15
N TYR A 68 8.93 -2.31 3.29
CA TYR A 68 10.21 -2.58 2.63
C TYR A 68 10.04 -3.61 1.53
N GLN A 69 10.62 -3.34 0.38
CA GLN A 69 10.61 -4.26 -0.76
C GLN A 69 11.95 -5.00 -0.84
N ASP A 70 11.90 -6.32 -0.99
CA ASP A 70 13.04 -7.18 -1.29
C ASP A 70 13.45 -6.98 -2.74
N LEU A 71 14.24 -5.93 -2.98
CA LEU A 71 14.77 -5.59 -4.29
C LEU A 71 15.67 -6.69 -4.85
N PHE A 72 16.27 -7.52 -4.01
CA PHE A 72 17.11 -8.62 -4.47
C PHE A 72 16.25 -9.65 -5.23
N SER A 73 15.12 -10.06 -4.66
CA SER A 73 14.19 -10.99 -5.33
C SER A 73 13.70 -10.47 -6.69
N ILE A 74 13.58 -9.15 -6.84
CA ILE A 74 13.12 -8.49 -8.08
C ILE A 74 14.26 -8.34 -9.10
N ALA A 75 15.43 -7.87 -8.65
CA ALA A 75 16.56 -7.55 -9.52
C ALA A 75 17.14 -8.80 -10.18
N VAL A 76 17.20 -9.92 -9.47
CA VAL A 76 17.91 -11.10 -9.99
C VAL A 76 17.13 -11.81 -11.10
N ILE A 77 15.82 -11.55 -11.22
CA ILE A 77 15.01 -12.01 -12.36
C ILE A 77 15.39 -11.28 -13.66
N SER A 78 15.94 -10.05 -13.58
CA SER A 78 16.20 -9.21 -14.75
C SER A 78 17.64 -9.22 -15.26
N THR A 79 18.65 -9.47 -14.41
CA THR A 79 20.05 -9.18 -14.81
C THR A 79 21.04 -10.34 -14.76
N ILE A 80 20.80 -11.45 -14.04
CA ILE A 80 21.78 -12.55 -14.00
C ILE A 80 21.11 -13.94 -13.97
N PRO A 81 20.85 -14.56 -15.13
CA PRO A 81 20.21 -15.88 -15.23
C PRO A 81 21.06 -17.05 -14.70
N THR A 82 22.35 -16.84 -14.44
CA THR A 82 23.33 -17.92 -14.17
C THR A 82 23.81 -17.98 -12.72
N ILE A 83 23.32 -17.11 -11.85
CA ILE A 83 23.73 -17.09 -10.44
C ILE A 83 22.77 -17.96 -9.65
N ASP A 84 23.30 -18.97 -8.96
CA ASP A 84 22.55 -19.74 -7.97
C ASP A 84 22.27 -18.86 -6.76
N GLN A 85 21.15 -18.12 -6.82
CA GLN A 85 20.71 -17.13 -5.84
C GLN A 85 20.45 -17.74 -4.46
N SER A 86 20.34 -19.07 -4.37
CA SER A 86 20.16 -19.76 -3.10
C SER A 86 21.35 -19.52 -2.16
N THR A 87 22.56 -19.42 -2.72
CA THR A 87 23.81 -19.12 -1.99
C THR A 87 23.82 -17.73 -1.36
N LEU A 88 23.04 -16.77 -1.88
CA LEU A 88 22.98 -15.42 -1.31
C LEU A 88 22.03 -15.30 -0.11
N LYS A 89 21.22 -16.33 0.15
CA LYS A 89 20.28 -16.40 1.28
C LYS A 89 20.51 -17.63 2.15
N ASP A 90 21.58 -18.39 1.93
CA ASP A 90 21.87 -19.66 2.62
C ASP A 90 22.37 -19.47 4.07
N ARG A 91 22.68 -18.22 4.46
CA ARG A 91 23.26 -17.85 5.76
C ARG A 91 24.64 -18.47 5.99
N ASP A 92 25.35 -18.80 4.93
CA ASP A 92 26.74 -19.24 4.99
C ASP A 92 27.63 -18.08 4.53
N ASP A 93 28.43 -17.53 5.45
CA ASP A 93 29.32 -16.42 5.13
C ASP A 93 30.46 -16.83 4.16
N ASN A 94 30.64 -18.14 3.90
CA ASN A 94 31.68 -18.66 3.02
C ASN A 94 31.23 -18.80 1.56
N THR A 95 29.94 -18.66 1.25
CA THR A 95 29.37 -18.84 -0.10
C THR A 95 29.18 -17.51 -0.83
N CYS A 96 30.08 -16.56 -0.60
CA CYS A 96 30.09 -15.28 -1.28
C CYS A 96 30.38 -15.44 -2.79
N LEU A 97 29.61 -14.75 -3.63
CA LEU A 97 29.92 -14.67 -5.05
C LEU A 97 31.07 -13.68 -5.24
N GLU A 98 32.21 -14.15 -5.73
CA GLU A 98 33.29 -13.27 -6.17
C GLU A 98 32.88 -12.55 -7.46
N GLY A 99 32.16 -11.44 -7.30
CA GLY A 99 31.89 -10.50 -8.38
C GLY A 99 33.08 -9.56 -8.55
N ASN A 100 33.78 -9.64 -9.68
CA ASN A 100 34.67 -8.56 -10.12
C ASN A 100 33.82 -7.30 -10.33
N ILE A 101 33.86 -6.39 -9.35
CA ILE A 101 33.39 -4.99 -9.47
C ILE A 101 34.32 -4.18 -10.37
#